data_AF-S0F496-F1
#
_entry.id   AF-S0F496-F1
#
_cell.length_a   1.000
_cell.length_b   1.000
_cell.length_c   1.000
_cell.angle_alpha   90.00
_cell.angle_beta   90.00
_cell.angle_gamma   90.00
#
_symmetry.space_group_name_H-M   'P 1'
#
loop_
_entity.id
_entity.type
_entity.pdbx_description
1 polymer ?
#
loop_
_entity_poly.entity_id
_entity_poly.type
_entity_poly.pdbx_seq_one_letter_code
_entity_poly.pdbx_strand_id
1 'polypeptide(L)' 'MKKILFSVAVIATVAIAGWNYQQNKEVELSDLAMENVEALAQGEIENYYNFKLIPYPSGCKICKRKDGYWCNVHDQVPC' A
#
# COMPACT_ATOMS: atom_id res chain seq x y z
N MET A 1 42.55 14.52 -28.51
CA MET A 1 42.03 15.10 -27.25
C MET A 1 40.61 15.65 -27.38
N LYS A 2 40.36 16.63 -28.27
CA LYS A 2 39.02 17.26 -28.44
C LYS A 2 37.86 16.26 -28.67
N LYS A 3 38.07 15.22 -29.48
CA LYS A 3 37.07 14.17 -29.78
C LYS A 3 36.69 13.29 -28.56
N ILE A 4 37.64 13.07 -27.65
CA ILE A 4 37.44 12.27 -26.43
C ILE A 4 36.65 13.10 -25.39
N LEU A 5 36.93 14.40 -25.30
CA LEU A 5 36.17 15.31 -24.44
C LEU A 5 34.71 15.42 -24.88
N PHE A 6 34.46 15.49 -26.19
CA PHE A 6 33.10 15.48 -26.73
C PHE A 6 32.37 14.16 -26.46
N SER A 7 33.03 13.00 -26.60
CA SER A 7 32.38 11.72 -26.33
C SER A 7 32.04 11.54 -24.84
N VAL A 8 32.92 11.98 -23.94
CA VAL A 8 32.67 11.95 -22.49
C VAL A 8 31.52 12.88 -22.11
N ALA A 9 31.43 14.06 -22.73
CA ALA A 9 30.34 14.99 -22.50
C ALA A 9 28.98 14.40 -22.90
N VAL A 10 28.89 13.72 -24.05
CA VAL A 10 27.65 13.06 -24.49
C VAL A 10 27.20 11.97 -23.51
N ILE A 11 28.13 11.10 -23.07
CA ILE A 11 27.81 10.03 -22.12
C ILE A 11 27.33 10.61 -20.77
N ALA A 12 27.99 11.67 -20.29
CA ALA A 12 27.60 12.34 -19.04
C ALA A 12 26.16 12.91 -19.13
N THR A 13 25.78 13.51 -20.26
CA THR A 13 24.43 14.05 -20.43
C THR A 13 23.35 12.96 -20.43
N VAL A 14 23.59 11.83 -21.09
CA VAL A 14 22.64 10.69 -21.12
C VAL A 14 22.49 10.07 -19.74
N ALA A 15 23.58 9.95 -18.97
CA ALA A 15 23.54 9.41 -17.62
C ALA A 15 22.71 10.27 -16.65
N ILE A 16 22.85 11.61 -16.72
CA ILE A 16 22.09 12.55 -15.87
C ILE A 16 20.60 12.53 -16.24
N ALA A 17 20.27 12.52 -17.54
CA ALA A 17 18.88 12.43 -18.00
C ALA A 17 18.24 11.09 -17.62
N GLY A 18 18.98 9.98 -17.74
CA GLY A 18 18.54 8.66 -17.31
C GLY A 18 18.33 8.57 -15.80
N TRP A 19 19.22 9.16 -15.00
CA TRP A 19 19.08 9.23 -13.53
C TRP A 19 17.86 10.04 -13.10
N ASN A 20 17.61 11.18 -13.75
CA ASN A 20 16.43 12.00 -13.47
C ASN A 20 15.12 11.29 -13.85
N TYR A 21 15.08 10.62 -15.01
CA TYR A 21 13.94 9.81 -15.44
C TYR A 21 13.66 8.64 -14.50
N GLN A 22 14.70 7.96 -14.01
CA GLN A 22 14.56 6.83 -13.11
C GLN A 22 14.14 7.25 -11.70
N GLN A 23 14.60 8.41 -11.21
CA GLN A 23 14.18 8.96 -9.91
C GLN A 23 12.73 9.46 -9.90
N ASN A 24 12.24 9.99 -11.03
CA ASN A 24 10.86 10.50 -11.13
C ASN A 24 9.86 9.43 -11.58
N LYS A 25 10.26 8.17 -11.64
CA LYS A 25 9.35 7.06 -11.92
C LYS A 25 8.66 6.69 -10.61
N GLU A 26 7.56 7.37 -10.30
CA GLU A 26 6.58 6.81 -9.38
C GLU A 26 6.25 5.41 -9.89
N VAL A 27 6.44 4.42 -9.02
CA VAL A 27 5.97 3.08 -9.31
C VAL A 27 4.46 3.18 -9.29
N GLU A 28 3.84 3.24 -10.48
CA GLU A 28 2.41 3.03 -10.63
C GLU A 28 2.14 1.60 -10.14
N LEU A 29 1.80 1.49 -8.85
CA LEU A 29 1.25 0.27 -8.29
C LEU A 29 -0.09 0.09 -9.01
N SER A 30 -0.09 -0.79 -10.01
CA SER A 30 -1.27 -1.12 -10.79
C SER A 30 -2.40 -1.56 -9.85
N ASP A 31 -3.64 -1.23 -10.21
CA ASP A 31 -4.84 -1.76 -9.54
C ASP A 31 -4.76 -3.29 -9.36
N LEU A 32 -4.11 -3.99 -10.30
CA LEU A 32 -3.87 -5.43 -10.23
C LEU A 32 -2.96 -5.87 -9.06
N ALA A 33 -1.99 -5.04 -8.67
CA ALA A 33 -1.16 -5.30 -7.50
C ALA A 33 -1.93 -5.11 -6.19
N MET A 34 -2.86 -4.15 -6.15
CA MET A 34 -3.74 -3.92 -5.00
C MET A 34 -4.81 -5.03 -4.88
N GLU A 35 -5.46 -5.40 -5.98
CA GLU A 35 -6.42 -6.52 -6.03
C GLU A 35 -5.79 -7.84 -5.57
N ASN A 36 -4.53 -8.11 -5.91
CA ASN A 36 -3.83 -9.32 -5.44
C ASN A 36 -3.57 -9.32 -3.93
N VAL A 37 -3.37 -8.15 -3.31
CA VAL A 37 -3.24 -8.02 -1.84
C VAL A 37 -4.59 -8.27 -1.17
N GLU A 38 -5.67 -7.71 -1.72
CA GLU A 38 -7.03 -7.94 -1.22
C GLU A 38 -7.46 -9.41 -1.38
N ALA A 39 -7.11 -10.05 -2.51
CA ALA A 39 -7.37 -11.47 -2.75
C ALA A 39 -6.60 -12.39 -1.77
N LEU A 40 -5.39 -11.99 -1.35
CA LEU A 40 -4.63 -12.73 -0.34
C LEU A 40 -5.27 -12.66 1.06
N ALA A 41 -5.97 -11.55 1.37
CA ALA A 41 -6.66 -11.36 2.64
C ALA A 41 -8.07 -12.00 2.68
N GLN A 42 -8.67 -12.30 1.51
CA GLN A 42 -10.05 -12.78 1.39
C GLN A 42 -10.34 -14.12 2.12
N GLY A 43 -9.30 -14.86 2.52
CA GLY A 43 -9.40 -16.15 3.22
C GLY A 43 -9.17 -16.11 4.74
N GLU A 44 -8.87 -14.95 5.31
CA GLU A 44 -8.71 -14.84 6.77
C GLU A 44 -10.09 -15.00 7.44
N ILE A 45 -10.21 -15.95 8.39
CA ILE A 45 -11.45 -16.13 9.14
C ILE A 45 -11.54 -14.97 10.14
N GLU A 46 -12.38 -14.02 9.79
CA GLU A 46 -12.42 -12.67 10.35
C GLU A 46 -13.36 -12.48 11.54
N ASN A 47 -14.14 -13.51 11.87
CA ASN A 47 -15.18 -13.36 12.89
C ASN A 47 -14.69 -13.83 14.27
N TYR A 48 -14.58 -12.89 15.21
CA TYR A 48 -14.33 -13.21 16.60
C TYR A 48 -15.63 -13.62 17.30
N TYR A 49 -15.66 -14.86 17.79
CA TYR A 49 -16.75 -15.35 18.64
C TYR A 49 -16.70 -14.72 20.02
N ASN A 50 -17.87 -14.38 20.58
CA ASN A 50 -18.04 -13.58 21.79
C ASN A 50 -17.46 -12.17 21.65
N PHE A 51 -17.59 -11.54 20.48
CA PHE A 51 -17.28 -10.12 20.29
C PHE A 51 -18.44 -9.39 19.63
N LYS A 52 -18.57 -8.10 19.91
CA LYS A 52 -19.54 -7.20 19.28
C LYS A 52 -18.83 -5.97 18.74
N LEU A 53 -19.21 -5.51 17.55
CA LEU A 53 -18.76 -4.24 16.98
C LEU A 53 -19.39 -3.07 17.74
N ILE A 54 -18.57 -2.21 18.33
CA ILE A 54 -18.99 -1.03 19.12
C ILE A 54 -18.64 0.24 18.36
N PRO A 55 -19.62 1.06 17.94
CA PRO A 55 -19.38 2.36 17.33
C PRO A 55 -19.09 3.43 18.39
N TYR A 56 -18.20 4.38 18.07
CA TYR A 56 -17.85 5.54 18.90
C TYR A 56 -18.25 6.85 18.23
N PRO A 57 -18.44 7.95 19.00
CA PRO A 57 -18.75 9.26 18.44
C PRO A 57 -17.71 9.81 17.45
N SER A 58 -16.45 9.36 17.55
CA SER A 58 -15.36 9.69 16.63
C SER A 58 -15.49 9.04 15.24
N GLY A 59 -16.49 8.19 15.01
CA GLY A 59 -16.68 7.43 13.78
C GLY A 59 -16.02 6.05 13.79
N CYS A 60 -15.27 5.74 14.83
CA CYS A 60 -14.51 4.51 15.00
C CYS A 60 -15.43 3.34 15.35
N LYS A 61 -15.02 2.12 14.99
CA LYS A 61 -15.78 0.89 15.23
C LYS A 61 -14.80 -0.18 15.70
N ILE A 62 -14.99 -0.73 16.90
CA ILE A 62 -14.04 -1.70 17.47
C ILE A 62 -14.78 -2.96 17.93
N CYS A 63 -14.23 -4.13 17.61
CA CYS A 63 -14.68 -5.40 18.15
C CYS A 63 -14.28 -5.51 19.63
N LYS A 64 -15.27 -5.56 20.52
CA LYS A 64 -15.04 -5.78 21.95
C LYS A 64 -15.72 -7.05 22.43
N ARG A 65 -15.10 -7.74 23.40
CA ARG A 65 -15.63 -8.98 23.96
C ARG A 65 -17.05 -8.78 24.50
N LYS A 66 -17.99 -9.58 24.00
CA LYS A 66 -19.39 -9.64 24.43
C LYS A 66 -19.97 -11.01 24.08
N ASP A 67 -20.39 -11.75 25.10
CA ASP A 67 -20.84 -13.13 24.95
C ASP A 67 -22.10 -13.24 24.08
N GLY A 68 -22.14 -14.27 23.22
CA GLY A 68 -23.26 -14.53 22.31
C GLY A 68 -23.31 -13.64 21.06
N TYR A 69 -22.27 -12.85 20.81
CA TYR A 69 -22.13 -12.04 19.59
C TYR A 69 -20.93 -12.50 18.76
N TRP A 70 -20.97 -12.12 17.49
CA TRP A 70 -19.86 -12.26 16.55
C TRP A 70 -19.48 -10.87 16.04
N CYS A 71 -18.18 -10.66 15.81
CA CYS A 71 -17.67 -9.42 15.24
C CYS A 71 -16.67 -9.72 14.13
N ASN A 72 -16.90 -9.15 12.95
CA ASN A 72 -15.99 -9.21 11.82
C ASN A 72 -14.87 -8.17 12.00
N VAL A 73 -13.61 -8.59 11.90
CA VAL A 73 -12.45 -7.71 12.10
C VAL A 73 -12.32 -6.66 10.98
N HIS A 74 -12.75 -6.95 9.74
CA HIS A 74 -12.83 -5.99 8.63
C HIS A 74 -13.86 -4.88 8.86
N ASP A 75 -14.88 -5.10 9.69
CA ASP A 75 -15.87 -4.04 10.01
C ASP A 75 -15.30 -2.98 10.98
N GLN A 76 -14.09 -3.20 11.50
CA GLN A 76 -13.45 -2.27 12.43
C GLN A 76 -12.88 -1.04 11.73
N VAL A 77 -13.06 0.10 12.40
CA VAL A 77 -12.48 1.38 12.04
C VAL A 77 -11.67 1.86 13.26
N PRO A 78 -10.33 1.96 13.17
CA PRO A 78 -9.47 2.36 14.29
C PRO A 78 -9.85 3.73 14.87
N CYS A 79 -9.56 3.92 16.16
CA CYS A 79 -9.64 5.23 16.84
C CYS A 79 -8.43 6.11 16.59
#